data_AF-A0A9D3SMY8-F1
#
_entry.id   AF-A0A9D3SMY8-F1
#
_cell.length_a   1.000
_cell.length_b   1.000
_cell.length_c   1.000
_cell.angle_alpha   90.00
_cell.angle_beta   90.00
_cell.angle_gamma   90.00
#
_symmetry.space_group_name_H-M   'P 1'
#
loop_
_entity.id
_entity.type
_entity.pdbx_description
1 polymer ?
#
loop_
_entity_poly.entity_id
_entity_poly.type
_entity_poly.pdbx_seq_one_letter_code
_entity_poly.pdbx_strand_id
1 'polypeptide(L)'
;MPQAAEVSWQQICMGSSVSERPQAVLRVSPQSWLTEGDSVTLSCEVTDSSTDWTFSWYTVVPYRDGLTGINNNGGYSVYVELLSDSSRGSGGNYTLSPAALNHTGVYMCRGERGEPAFHSQYSNPQPLWINGGSPPVSLIINPSRTQHFTNDSLSLSCEDQSNSTGWTVRRYTHSERVLDCSHWGSVTGSTRNISFLSTSYTGVYWCESESGENSNPVNITVHDGDVILESPVHPVTEGHPLTLRCLYHNPNPSNLRADFYKDGSVLQNQTTGEMIIQTVSKSDEELYLDLQHL
;
A
#
# COMPACT_ATOMS: atom_id res chain seq x y z
N MET A 1 65.37 24.69 20.20
CA MET A 1 64.78 24.31 21.51
C MET A 1 63.31 24.69 21.45
N PRO A 2 62.39 23.76 21.72
CA PRO A 2 60.99 23.88 21.34
C PRO A 2 60.22 24.80 22.30
N GLN A 3 59.27 25.53 21.72
CA GLN A 3 58.28 26.34 22.42
C GLN A 3 57.08 25.45 22.75
N ALA A 4 56.59 25.58 23.98
CA ALA A 4 55.55 24.76 24.57
C ALA A 4 54.26 24.75 23.73
N ALA A 5 53.73 23.56 23.47
CA ALA A 5 52.37 23.38 22.99
C ALA A 5 51.42 23.41 24.20
N GLU A 6 50.52 24.39 24.20
CA GLU A 6 49.45 24.51 25.18
C GLU A 6 48.34 23.51 24.83
N VAL A 7 48.08 22.57 25.73
CA VAL A 7 47.07 21.51 25.57
C VAL A 7 45.71 22.09 25.94
N SER A 8 44.86 22.35 24.94
CA SER A 8 43.45 22.68 25.17
C SER A 8 42.67 21.39 25.40
N TRP A 9 42.20 21.20 26.64
CA TRP A 9 41.26 20.13 26.97
C TRP A 9 39.87 20.50 26.44
N GLN A 10 39.59 20.15 25.18
CA GLN A 10 38.20 20.00 24.76
C GLN A 10 37.75 18.61 25.19
N GLN A 11 37.03 18.61 26.31
CA GLN A 11 36.07 17.60 26.72
C GLN A 11 35.48 16.96 25.46
N ILE A 12 35.86 15.71 25.17
CA ILE A 12 35.12 14.90 24.21
C ILE A 12 33.74 14.76 24.85
N CYS A 13 32.78 15.54 24.36
CA CYS A 13 31.38 15.26 24.59
C CYS A 13 31.20 13.82 24.09
N MET A 14 31.09 12.86 25.01
CA MET A 14 30.48 11.58 24.71
C MET A 14 29.02 11.89 24.38
N GLY A 15 28.78 12.29 23.14
CA GLY A 15 27.48 12.20 22.54
C GLY A 15 27.13 10.73 22.57
N SER A 16 26.15 10.37 23.40
CA SER A 16 25.40 9.13 23.25
C SER A 16 24.86 9.13 21.82
N SER A 17 25.60 8.51 20.88
CA SER A 17 25.00 8.09 19.62
C SER A 17 24.01 7.01 20.02
N VAL A 18 22.74 7.39 20.16
CA VAL A 18 21.66 6.43 20.05
C VAL A 18 21.93 5.76 18.71
N SER A 19 22.36 4.50 18.74
CA SER A 19 22.58 3.71 17.53
C SER A 19 21.21 3.50 16.91
N GLU A 20 20.75 4.45 16.11
CA GLU A 20 19.54 4.30 15.31
C GLU A 20 19.77 3.10 14.41
N ARG A 21 19.03 2.01 14.67
CA ARG A 21 19.11 0.82 13.84
C ARG A 21 18.75 1.21 12.40
N PRO A 22 19.51 0.75 11.41
CA PRO A 22 19.27 1.15 10.03
C PRO A 22 17.90 0.66 9.55
N GLN A 23 17.30 1.41 8.62
CA GLN A 23 15.96 1.13 8.09
C GLN A 23 16.06 0.29 6.81
N ALA A 24 15.33 -0.82 6.78
CA ALA A 24 15.12 -1.61 5.57
C ALA A 24 13.96 -1.02 4.73
N VAL A 25 14.03 -1.17 3.42
CA VAL A 25 13.02 -0.72 2.46
C VAL A 25 12.72 -1.87 1.52
N LEU A 26 11.44 -2.20 1.37
CA LEU A 26 10.94 -3.27 0.51
C LEU A 26 10.25 -2.68 -0.72
N ARG A 27 10.63 -3.17 -1.90
CA ARG A 27 10.07 -2.79 -3.20
C ARG A 27 9.62 -4.03 -3.96
N VAL A 28 8.62 -3.88 -4.83
CA VAL A 28 8.05 -4.99 -5.61
C VAL A 28 8.09 -4.65 -7.08
N SER A 29 8.47 -5.63 -7.91
CA SER A 29 8.53 -5.48 -9.36
C SER A 29 8.01 -6.74 -10.05
N PRO A 30 7.04 -6.64 -10.99
CA PRO A 30 6.32 -5.40 -11.35
C PRO A 30 5.34 -4.95 -10.26
N GLN A 31 4.96 -3.66 -10.26
CA GLN A 31 4.12 -3.04 -9.24
C GLN A 31 2.61 -3.18 -9.55
N SER A 32 2.23 -4.25 -10.24
CA SER A 32 0.88 -4.52 -10.74
C SER A 32 0.20 -5.69 -10.01
N TRP A 33 -1.12 -5.78 -10.14
CA TRP A 33 -1.86 -6.97 -9.72
C TRP A 33 -1.45 -8.16 -10.59
N LEU A 34 -0.96 -9.21 -9.94
CA LEU A 34 -0.45 -10.39 -10.62
C LEU A 34 -1.59 -11.33 -10.94
N THR A 35 -1.43 -12.12 -11.99
CA THR A 35 -2.26 -13.28 -12.29
C THR A 35 -1.53 -14.56 -11.93
N GLU A 36 -2.29 -15.62 -11.66
CA GLU A 36 -1.69 -16.94 -11.41
C GLU A 36 -0.78 -17.36 -12.59
N GLY A 37 0.45 -17.75 -12.27
CA GLY A 37 1.49 -18.06 -13.27
C GLY A 37 2.46 -16.91 -13.55
N ASP A 38 2.17 -15.67 -13.15
CA ASP A 38 3.10 -14.55 -13.29
C ASP A 38 4.35 -14.73 -12.42
N SER A 39 5.36 -13.90 -12.68
CA SER A 39 6.55 -13.81 -11.85
C SER A 39 6.65 -12.43 -11.22
N VAL A 40 6.93 -12.41 -9.92
CA VAL A 40 7.17 -11.18 -9.16
C VAL A 40 8.42 -11.30 -8.32
N THR A 41 9.18 -10.22 -8.25
CA THR A 41 10.36 -10.11 -7.40
C THR A 41 10.14 -9.02 -6.36
N LEU A 42 10.23 -9.41 -5.09
CA LEU A 42 10.33 -8.50 -3.97
C LEU A 42 11.82 -8.24 -3.72
N SER A 43 12.22 -6.98 -3.58
CA SER A 43 13.61 -6.58 -3.31
C SER A 43 13.66 -5.81 -1.99
N CYS A 44 14.68 -6.10 -1.19
CA CYS A 44 14.91 -5.51 0.11
C CYS A 44 16.29 -4.87 0.15
N GLU A 45 16.33 -3.60 0.56
CA GLU A 45 17.55 -2.81 0.65
C GLU A 45 17.64 -2.16 2.04
N VAL A 46 18.85 -2.05 2.58
CA VAL A 46 19.10 -1.28 3.80
C VAL A 46 19.77 0.03 3.41
N THR A 47 19.26 1.14 3.93
CA THR A 47 19.72 2.51 3.61
C THR A 47 21.12 2.86 4.14
N ASP A 48 21.88 1.89 4.66
CA ASP A 48 23.24 2.07 5.20
C ASP A 48 24.31 1.78 4.12
N SER A 49 25.47 2.40 4.28
CA SER A 49 26.64 2.34 3.39
C SER A 49 27.36 0.97 3.32
N SER A 50 26.94 -0.02 4.11
CA SER A 50 27.60 -1.35 4.16
C SER A 50 26.97 -2.37 3.21
N THR A 51 27.77 -3.23 2.59
CA THR A 51 27.34 -4.19 1.58
C THR A 51 27.06 -5.61 2.08
N ASP A 52 27.21 -5.89 3.38
CA ASP A 52 27.21 -7.27 3.93
C ASP A 52 25.90 -7.62 4.65
N TRP A 53 24.77 -7.20 4.08
CA TRP A 53 23.44 -7.52 4.62
C TRP A 53 22.93 -8.85 4.07
N THR A 54 22.41 -9.67 4.98
CA THR A 54 21.57 -10.82 4.64
C THR A 54 20.13 -10.51 5.04
N PHE A 55 19.16 -10.99 4.27
CA PHE A 55 17.76 -10.62 4.47
C PHE A 55 16.92 -11.84 4.86
N SER A 56 16.03 -11.62 5.82
CA SER A 56 14.98 -12.56 6.20
C SER A 56 13.63 -11.99 5.79
N TRP A 57 12.78 -12.83 5.20
CA TRP A 57 11.47 -12.46 4.68
C TRP A 57 10.34 -12.96 5.56
N TYR A 58 9.34 -12.12 5.74
CA TYR A 58 8.22 -12.33 6.64
C TYR A 58 6.90 -12.02 5.94
N THR A 59 5.85 -12.70 6.37
CA THR A 59 4.47 -12.36 6.03
C THR A 59 3.71 -11.91 7.29
N VAL A 60 2.80 -10.95 7.12
CA VAL A 60 1.92 -10.49 8.19
C VAL A 60 0.73 -11.42 8.30
N VAL A 61 0.45 -11.87 9.52
CA VAL A 61 -0.62 -12.82 9.80
C VAL A 61 -1.50 -12.35 10.97
N PRO A 62 -2.74 -12.85 11.10
CA PRO A 62 -3.53 -12.69 12.31
C PRO A 62 -2.79 -13.21 13.54
N TYR A 63 -3.15 -12.70 14.73
CA TYR A 63 -2.54 -13.13 15.98
C TYR A 63 -2.68 -14.65 16.19
N ARG A 64 -1.56 -15.30 16.50
CA ARG A 64 -1.47 -16.70 16.96
C ARG A 64 -0.40 -16.76 18.06
N ASP A 65 -0.60 -17.63 19.03
CA ASP A 65 0.36 -17.79 20.12
C ASP A 65 1.72 -18.25 19.57
N GLY A 66 2.80 -17.58 20.01
CA GLY A 66 4.17 -17.86 19.58
C GLY A 66 4.68 -17.01 18.40
N LEU A 67 3.87 -16.09 17.85
CA LEU A 67 4.32 -15.18 16.79
C LEU A 67 5.11 -13.97 17.32
N THR A 68 5.99 -13.44 16.48
CA THR A 68 6.75 -12.23 16.81
C THR A 68 5.89 -10.99 16.58
N GLY A 69 5.61 -10.23 17.64
CA GLY A 69 4.99 -8.92 17.56
C GLY A 69 6.02 -7.83 17.27
N ILE A 70 5.77 -7.01 16.24
CA ILE A 70 6.59 -5.86 15.86
C ILE A 70 5.82 -4.59 16.19
N ASN A 71 6.42 -3.69 16.97
CA ASN A 71 5.87 -2.38 17.21
C ASN A 71 6.31 -1.42 16.10
N ASN A 72 5.37 -0.90 15.33
CA ASN A 72 5.65 0.19 14.40
C ASN A 72 5.60 1.54 15.14
N ASN A 73 6.28 2.55 14.61
CA ASN A 73 6.32 3.90 15.20
C ASN A 73 4.92 4.55 15.39
N GLY A 74 3.86 3.99 14.78
CA GLY A 74 2.47 4.39 14.99
C GLY A 74 1.78 3.80 16.24
N GLY A 75 2.50 3.09 17.12
CA GLY A 75 1.96 2.61 18.41
C GLY A 75 1.19 1.28 18.37
N TYR A 76 1.12 0.61 17.22
CA TYR A 76 0.43 -0.67 17.04
C TYR A 76 1.39 -1.83 16.74
N SER A 77 1.03 -3.02 17.23
CA SER A 77 1.81 -4.26 17.02
C SER A 77 1.28 -5.09 15.86
N VAL A 78 2.15 -5.43 14.91
CA VAL A 78 1.90 -6.36 13.80
C VAL A 78 2.52 -7.71 14.11
N TYR A 79 1.85 -8.82 13.79
CA TYR A 79 2.41 -10.16 13.97
C TYR A 79 2.94 -10.69 12.65
N VAL A 80 4.14 -11.25 12.70
CA VAL A 80 4.82 -11.77 11.53
C VAL A 80 5.23 -13.22 11.69
N GLU A 81 5.25 -13.91 10.56
CA GLU A 81 5.71 -15.29 10.41
C GLU A 81 6.86 -15.33 9.39
N LEU A 82 7.94 -16.07 9.71
CA LEU A 82 9.10 -16.20 8.82
C LEU A 82 8.76 -17.14 7.67
N LEU A 83 9.08 -16.72 6.44
CA LEU A 83 8.89 -17.58 5.27
C LEU A 83 9.88 -18.75 5.29
N SER A 84 9.37 -19.97 5.10
CA SER A 84 10.16 -21.21 5.22
C SER A 84 11.28 -21.34 4.19
N ASP A 85 11.08 -20.72 3.03
CA ASP A 85 11.99 -20.69 1.88
C ASP A 85 12.80 -19.39 1.79
N SER A 86 12.80 -18.57 2.85
CA SER A 86 13.62 -17.35 2.95
C SER A 86 15.11 -17.70 2.87
N SER A 87 15.63 -17.83 1.65
CA SER A 87 17.01 -18.24 1.41
C SER A 87 17.98 -17.15 1.88
N ARG A 88 18.86 -17.52 2.82
CA ARG A 88 19.99 -16.70 3.26
C ARG A 88 21.01 -16.64 2.13
N GLY A 89 20.83 -15.73 1.18
CA GLY A 89 21.75 -15.51 0.06
C GLY A 89 21.83 -14.02 -0.24
N SER A 90 23.02 -13.52 -0.55
CA SER A 90 23.40 -12.09 -0.64
C SER A 90 22.72 -11.27 -1.77
N GLY A 91 21.49 -11.62 -2.14
CA GLY A 91 20.79 -11.02 -3.27
C GLY A 91 19.63 -10.11 -2.90
N GLY A 92 19.25 -9.99 -1.63
CA GLY A 92 18.17 -9.10 -1.18
C GLY A 92 16.82 -9.28 -1.87
N ASN A 93 16.67 -10.32 -2.70
CA ASN A 93 15.55 -10.50 -3.61
C ASN A 93 14.84 -11.82 -3.29
N TYR A 94 13.52 -11.78 -3.26
CA TYR A 94 12.64 -12.92 -3.07
C TYR A 94 11.71 -13.01 -4.28
N THR A 95 11.86 -14.08 -5.06
CA THR A 95 11.15 -14.25 -6.34
C THR A 95 10.07 -15.31 -6.18
N LEU A 96 8.84 -14.96 -6.53
CA LEU A 96 7.72 -15.89 -6.63
C LEU A 96 7.51 -16.21 -8.11
N SER A 97 7.76 -17.45 -8.51
CA SER A 97 7.55 -17.93 -9.88
C SER A 97 7.37 -19.46 -9.89
N PRO A 98 6.20 -19.99 -10.27
CA PRO A 98 4.97 -19.26 -10.61
C PRO A 98 4.27 -18.66 -9.39
N ALA A 99 3.70 -17.46 -9.55
CA ALA A 99 2.82 -16.87 -8.56
C ALA A 99 1.51 -17.70 -8.45
N ALA A 100 1.08 -17.99 -7.22
CA ALA A 100 -0.12 -18.77 -6.91
C ALA A 100 -0.96 -18.04 -5.86
N LEU A 101 -2.26 -18.32 -5.80
CA LEU A 101 -3.21 -17.63 -4.92
C LEU A 101 -2.76 -17.59 -3.45
N ASN A 102 -2.13 -18.66 -2.96
CA ASN A 102 -1.64 -18.79 -1.59
C ASN A 102 -0.44 -17.87 -1.27
N HIS A 103 0.18 -17.23 -2.25
CA HIS A 103 1.22 -16.21 -2.02
C HIS A 103 0.61 -14.81 -1.79
N THR A 104 -0.71 -14.65 -1.87
CA THR A 104 -1.40 -13.39 -1.53
C THR A 104 -1.21 -13.06 -0.05
N GLY A 105 -0.78 -11.84 0.26
CA GLY A 105 -0.52 -11.42 1.63
C GLY A 105 0.26 -10.11 1.73
N VAL A 106 0.70 -9.77 2.94
CA VAL A 106 1.50 -8.57 3.18
C VAL A 106 2.90 -8.98 3.60
N TYR A 107 3.90 -8.54 2.85
CA TYR A 107 5.29 -8.94 3.02
C TYR A 107 6.11 -7.86 3.73
N MET A 108 7.09 -8.31 4.51
CA MET A 108 8.08 -7.48 5.18
C MET A 108 9.45 -8.16 5.11
N CYS A 109 10.52 -7.39 5.15
CA CYS A 109 11.88 -7.91 5.23
C CYS A 109 12.66 -7.30 6.39
N ARG A 110 13.71 -7.99 6.83
CA ARG A 110 14.65 -7.53 7.85
C ARG A 110 16.07 -7.92 7.50
N GLY A 111 16.99 -6.97 7.60
CA GLY A 111 18.42 -7.17 7.39
C GLY A 111 19.14 -7.65 8.65
N GLU A 112 20.12 -8.52 8.47
CA GLU A 112 21.04 -9.04 9.48
C GLU A 112 22.48 -9.00 8.96
N ARG A 113 23.43 -8.54 9.80
CA ARG A 113 24.87 -8.51 9.48
C ARG A 113 25.73 -8.80 10.70
N GLY A 114 26.96 -9.28 10.45
CA GLY A 114 28.02 -9.43 11.44
C GLY A 114 27.81 -10.56 12.45
N GLU A 115 28.85 -10.80 13.25
CA GLU A 115 28.85 -11.75 14.38
C GLU A 115 29.34 -11.02 15.64
N PRO A 116 28.51 -10.78 16.67
CA PRO A 116 27.11 -11.20 16.80
C PRO A 116 26.14 -10.45 15.88
N ALA A 117 25.00 -11.08 15.57
CA ALA A 117 24.00 -10.57 14.65
C ALA A 117 23.50 -9.16 15.01
N PHE A 118 23.78 -8.21 14.13
CA PHE A 118 23.23 -6.85 14.15
C PHE A 118 22.08 -6.74 13.15
N HIS A 119 20.92 -6.31 13.63
CA HIS A 119 19.70 -6.29 12.83
C HIS A 119 19.24 -4.87 12.49
N SER A 120 18.72 -4.72 11.27
CA SER A 120 17.95 -3.54 10.87
C SER A 120 16.58 -3.51 11.55
N GLN A 121 15.89 -2.38 11.40
CA GLN A 121 14.43 -2.32 11.55
C GLN A 121 13.75 -3.13 10.45
N TYR A 122 12.50 -3.54 10.68
CA TYR A 122 11.66 -4.13 9.65
C TYR A 122 11.32 -3.10 8.57
N SER A 123 11.15 -3.57 7.34
CA SER A 123 10.78 -2.72 6.21
C SER A 123 9.36 -2.16 6.32
N ASN A 124 9.03 -1.25 5.40
CA ASN A 124 7.63 -0.96 5.11
C ASN A 124 6.89 -2.26 4.75
N PRO A 125 5.62 -2.42 5.20
CA PRO A 125 4.79 -3.52 4.77
C PRO A 125 4.34 -3.31 3.33
N GLN A 126 4.26 -4.40 2.57
CA GLN A 126 3.90 -4.34 1.17
C GLN A 126 2.85 -5.40 0.83
N PRO A 127 1.61 -5.01 0.48
CA PRO A 127 0.59 -5.95 0.04
C PRO A 127 0.96 -6.50 -1.34
N LEU A 128 0.76 -7.80 -1.50
CA LEU A 128 0.91 -8.55 -2.75
C LEU A 128 -0.37 -9.34 -2.99
N TRP A 129 -0.98 -9.18 -4.15
CA TRP A 129 -2.21 -9.87 -4.52
C TRP A 129 -2.07 -10.60 -5.83
N ILE A 130 -2.52 -11.86 -5.85
CA ILE A 130 -2.50 -12.71 -7.03
C ILE A 130 -3.95 -13.04 -7.36
N ASN A 131 -4.38 -12.62 -8.54
CA ASN A 131 -5.72 -12.83 -9.05
C ASN A 131 -5.81 -14.22 -9.69
N GLY A 132 -6.84 -14.96 -9.30
CA GLY A 132 -7.29 -16.15 -10.03
C GLY A 132 -8.08 -15.74 -11.27
N GLY A 133 -8.29 -16.67 -12.20
CA GLY A 133 -9.18 -16.41 -13.34
C GLY A 133 -10.58 -15.98 -12.87
N SER A 134 -11.04 -14.82 -13.34
CA SER A 134 -12.35 -14.19 -13.12
C SER A 134 -13.04 -14.54 -11.78
N PRO A 135 -12.76 -13.82 -10.67
CA PRO A 135 -13.36 -14.12 -9.38
C PRO A 135 -14.90 -14.04 -9.47
N PRO A 136 -15.63 -14.92 -8.75
CA PRO A 136 -17.10 -14.98 -8.80
C PRO A 136 -17.78 -13.77 -8.14
N VAL A 137 -17.02 -12.92 -7.44
CA VAL A 137 -17.50 -11.79 -6.65
C VAL A 137 -16.71 -10.53 -6.98
N SER A 138 -17.38 -9.38 -6.94
CA SER A 138 -16.75 -8.06 -7.09
C SER A 138 -17.06 -7.16 -5.89
N LEU A 139 -16.08 -6.34 -5.50
CA LEU A 139 -16.27 -5.32 -4.48
C LEU A 139 -16.95 -4.11 -5.12
N ILE A 140 -18.19 -3.85 -4.70
CA ILE A 140 -18.92 -2.63 -5.05
C ILE A 140 -18.56 -1.54 -4.04
N ILE A 141 -18.21 -0.38 -4.59
CA ILE A 141 -17.90 0.83 -3.83
C ILE A 141 -18.90 1.91 -4.24
N ASN A 142 -19.50 2.58 -3.26
CA ASN A 142 -20.39 3.71 -3.47
C ASN A 142 -20.01 4.88 -2.54
N PRO A 143 -19.65 6.06 -3.08
CA PRO A 143 -19.59 6.40 -4.51
C PRO A 143 -18.50 5.60 -5.24
N SER A 144 -18.72 5.28 -6.52
CA SER A 144 -17.86 4.39 -7.33
C SER A 144 -16.57 5.05 -7.80
N ARG A 145 -15.77 5.49 -6.83
CA ARG A 145 -14.45 6.12 -6.99
C ARG A 145 -13.44 5.48 -6.05
N THR A 146 -12.15 5.58 -6.37
CA THR A 146 -11.05 5.04 -5.55
C THR A 146 -10.47 6.07 -4.59
N GLN A 147 -10.71 7.37 -4.81
CA GLN A 147 -10.28 8.44 -3.92
C GLN A 147 -11.49 9.09 -3.23
N HIS A 148 -11.33 9.46 -1.97
CA HIS A 148 -12.37 10.11 -1.16
C HIS A 148 -11.79 11.19 -0.24
N PHE A 149 -12.63 12.11 0.21
CA PHE A 149 -12.25 13.11 1.22
C PHE A 149 -12.35 12.55 2.64
N THR A 150 -11.67 13.19 3.58
CA THR A 150 -11.94 13.02 5.01
C THR A 150 -13.38 13.46 5.33
N ASN A 151 -14.00 12.84 6.33
CA ASN A 151 -15.39 13.06 6.74
C ASN A 151 -16.48 12.69 5.71
N ASP A 152 -16.13 12.28 4.49
CA ASP A 152 -17.07 11.67 3.56
C ASP A 152 -17.60 10.33 4.11
N SER A 153 -18.71 9.88 3.52
CA SER A 153 -19.25 8.55 3.74
C SER A 153 -18.94 7.62 2.57
N LEU A 154 -18.79 6.34 2.88
CA LEU A 154 -18.48 5.28 1.91
C LEU A 154 -19.29 4.03 2.21
N SER A 155 -19.80 3.39 1.17
CA SER A 155 -20.52 2.13 1.24
C SER A 155 -19.78 1.05 0.45
N LEU A 156 -19.58 -0.10 1.08
CA LEU A 156 -18.86 -1.25 0.52
C LEU A 156 -19.75 -2.48 0.58
N SER A 157 -19.89 -3.21 -0.52
CA SER A 157 -20.62 -4.48 -0.55
C SER A 157 -19.98 -5.46 -1.52
N CYS A 158 -20.15 -6.76 -1.26
CA CYS A 158 -19.74 -7.81 -2.18
C CYS A 158 -20.94 -8.17 -3.06
N GLU A 159 -20.82 -8.00 -4.38
CA GLU A 159 -21.83 -8.48 -5.33
C GLU A 159 -21.42 -9.82 -5.90
N ASP A 160 -22.32 -10.78 -5.71
CA ASP A 160 -22.12 -12.17 -6.07
C ASP A 160 -22.77 -12.48 -7.41
N GLN A 161 -21.97 -12.97 -8.37
CA GLN A 161 -22.50 -13.46 -9.64
C GLN A 161 -23.14 -14.87 -9.49
N SER A 162 -22.96 -15.52 -8.34
CA SER A 162 -23.26 -16.93 -8.08
C SER A 162 -24.26 -17.22 -6.94
N ASN A 163 -24.84 -16.21 -6.29
CA ASN A 163 -25.81 -16.34 -5.17
C ASN A 163 -25.30 -17.11 -3.93
N SER A 164 -24.00 -17.15 -3.69
CA SER A 164 -23.36 -17.68 -2.49
C SER A 164 -23.44 -16.68 -1.32
N THR A 165 -24.23 -17.03 -0.32
CA THR A 165 -24.26 -16.30 0.96
C THR A 165 -22.99 -16.61 1.75
N GLY A 166 -22.11 -15.63 2.00
CA GLY A 166 -20.92 -15.83 2.85
C GLY A 166 -19.76 -14.85 2.67
N TRP A 167 -19.82 -13.95 1.69
CA TRP A 167 -18.74 -13.00 1.43
C TRP A 167 -18.72 -11.85 2.45
N THR A 168 -17.54 -11.57 2.99
CA THR A 168 -17.29 -10.47 3.92
C THR A 168 -16.25 -9.51 3.36
N VAL A 169 -16.52 -8.21 3.45
CA VAL A 169 -15.54 -7.18 3.10
C VAL A 169 -14.37 -7.25 4.09
N ARG A 170 -13.14 -7.12 3.59
CA ARG A 170 -11.91 -7.03 4.36
C ARG A 170 -11.14 -5.79 3.92
N ARG A 171 -10.28 -5.28 4.83
CA ARG A 171 -9.38 -4.17 4.52
C ARG A 171 -8.00 -4.39 5.12
N TYR A 172 -6.99 -3.85 4.46
CA TYR A 172 -5.64 -3.68 4.98
C TYR A 172 -5.22 -2.21 4.82
N THR A 173 -5.03 -1.48 5.92
CA THR A 173 -4.67 -0.05 5.87
C THR A 173 -3.27 0.18 6.43
N HIS A 174 -2.66 1.32 6.09
CA HIS A 174 -1.29 1.61 6.52
C HIS A 174 -1.18 1.88 8.04
N SER A 175 -2.27 2.35 8.66
CA SER A 175 -2.32 2.73 10.07
C SER A 175 -2.97 1.70 10.99
N GLU A 176 -3.66 0.68 10.45
CA GLU A 176 -4.37 -0.32 11.23
C GLU A 176 -4.25 -1.72 10.61
N ARG A 177 -4.42 -2.76 11.42
CA ARG A 177 -4.35 -4.18 11.02
C ARG A 177 -5.28 -4.51 9.84
N VAL A 178 -5.12 -5.73 9.29
CA VAL A 178 -6.26 -6.45 8.73
C VAL A 178 -7.34 -6.54 9.82
N LEU A 179 -8.33 -5.66 9.75
CA LEU A 179 -9.42 -5.58 10.72
C LEU A 179 -10.69 -6.10 10.09
N ASP A 180 -11.35 -7.01 10.80
CA ASP A 180 -12.70 -7.41 10.48
C ASP A 180 -13.64 -6.19 10.50
N CYS A 181 -14.54 -6.12 9.52
CA CYS A 181 -15.48 -5.01 9.33
C CYS A 181 -16.34 -4.68 10.55
N SER A 182 -16.52 -5.64 11.45
CA SER A 182 -17.28 -5.51 12.69
C SER A 182 -16.75 -4.42 13.63
N HIS A 183 -15.52 -3.92 13.42
CA HIS A 183 -14.92 -2.89 14.27
C HIS A 183 -14.97 -1.46 13.74
N TRP A 184 -15.29 -1.24 12.45
CA TRP A 184 -15.06 0.07 11.81
C TRP A 184 -16.18 0.59 10.88
N GLY A 185 -17.31 -0.10 10.81
CA GLY A 185 -18.48 0.35 10.05
C GLY A 185 -19.81 -0.13 10.64
N SER A 186 -20.91 0.46 10.19
CA SER A 186 -22.25 -0.06 10.52
C SER A 186 -22.70 -1.09 9.50
N VAL A 187 -23.37 -2.13 9.98
CA VAL A 187 -23.87 -3.22 9.14
C VAL A 187 -25.32 -2.95 8.77
N THR A 188 -25.62 -2.91 7.47
CA THR A 188 -27.01 -2.90 6.96
C THR A 188 -27.13 -3.96 5.88
N GLY A 189 -27.57 -5.17 6.26
CA GLY A 189 -27.56 -6.33 5.36
C GLY A 189 -26.15 -6.79 5.00
N SER A 190 -25.88 -7.02 3.71
CA SER A 190 -24.55 -7.34 3.16
C SER A 190 -23.66 -6.12 2.95
N THR A 191 -24.20 -4.91 3.13
CA THR A 191 -23.52 -3.65 2.88
C THR A 191 -22.91 -3.08 4.17
N ARG A 192 -21.68 -2.58 4.05
CA ARG A 192 -20.91 -1.90 5.09
C ARG A 192 -20.92 -0.40 4.84
N ASN A 193 -21.39 0.37 5.80
CA ASN A 193 -21.41 1.81 5.72
C ASN A 193 -20.39 2.42 6.68
N ILE A 194 -19.50 3.24 6.14
CA ILE A 194 -18.57 4.09 6.86
C ILE A 194 -19.14 5.50 6.84
N SER A 195 -19.44 6.06 8.00
CA SER A 195 -20.06 7.38 8.13
C SER A 195 -19.05 8.52 8.00
N PHE A 196 -17.82 8.31 8.45
CA PHE A 196 -16.75 9.30 8.44
C PHE A 196 -15.43 8.64 8.05
N LEU A 197 -14.88 9.04 6.91
CA LEU A 197 -13.56 8.61 6.46
C LEU A 197 -12.45 9.40 7.17
N SER A 198 -11.35 8.71 7.45
CA SER A 198 -10.09 9.28 7.96
C SER A 198 -8.96 8.86 7.02
N THR A 199 -7.88 9.63 6.96
CA THR A 199 -6.68 9.28 6.16
C THR A 199 -6.12 7.90 6.53
N SER A 200 -6.34 7.46 7.78
CA SER A 200 -6.06 6.11 8.29
C SER A 200 -6.81 4.97 7.59
N TYR A 201 -7.86 5.27 6.83
CA TYR A 201 -8.61 4.29 6.05
C TYR A 201 -8.02 4.08 4.65
N THR A 202 -6.94 4.77 4.30
CA THR A 202 -6.19 4.49 3.06
C THR A 202 -5.61 3.07 3.09
N GLY A 203 -5.93 2.27 2.08
CA GLY A 203 -5.55 0.86 2.07
C GLY A 203 -6.14 0.03 0.94
N VAL A 204 -5.93 -1.28 1.03
CA VAL A 204 -6.42 -2.29 0.10
C VAL A 204 -7.70 -2.92 0.64
N TYR A 205 -8.72 -3.04 -0.20
CA TYR A 205 -10.04 -3.58 0.15
C TYR A 205 -10.42 -4.73 -0.79
N TRP A 206 -11.03 -5.78 -0.26
CA TRP A 206 -11.49 -6.94 -1.04
C TRP A 206 -12.66 -7.65 -0.35
N CYS A 207 -13.27 -8.61 -1.04
CA CYS A 207 -14.23 -9.54 -0.49
C CYS A 207 -13.57 -10.89 -0.25
N GLU A 208 -13.78 -11.47 0.93
CA GLU A 208 -13.27 -12.79 1.33
C GLU A 208 -14.45 -13.72 1.65
N SER A 209 -14.38 -14.96 1.17
CA SER A 209 -15.36 -16.02 1.49
C SER A 209 -14.97 -16.81 2.74
N GLU A 210 -15.90 -17.60 3.29
CA GLU A 210 -15.60 -18.54 4.38
C GLU A 210 -14.58 -19.63 3.98
N SER A 211 -14.47 -19.94 2.69
CA SER A 211 -13.49 -20.87 2.12
C SER A 211 -12.09 -20.25 1.93
N GLY A 212 -11.93 -18.93 2.18
CA GLY A 212 -10.67 -18.22 1.97
C GLY A 212 -10.43 -17.78 0.51
N GLU A 213 -11.47 -17.76 -0.32
CA GLU A 213 -11.42 -17.20 -1.67
C GLU A 213 -11.53 -15.68 -1.60
N ASN A 214 -10.90 -14.99 -2.56
CA ASN A 214 -10.75 -13.55 -2.57
C ASN A 214 -11.23 -12.93 -3.88
N SER A 215 -11.89 -11.77 -3.80
CA SER A 215 -12.14 -10.92 -4.98
C SER A 215 -10.87 -10.25 -5.48
N ASN A 216 -10.98 -9.61 -6.65
CA ASN A 216 -9.99 -8.61 -7.05
C ASN A 216 -9.90 -7.51 -5.97
N PRO A 217 -8.69 -7.05 -5.65
CA PRO A 217 -8.48 -6.02 -4.65
C PRO A 217 -8.70 -4.63 -5.26
N VAL A 218 -9.09 -3.66 -4.42
CA VAL A 218 -9.19 -2.26 -4.79
C VAL A 218 -8.39 -1.42 -3.80
N ASN A 219 -7.57 -0.50 -4.33
CA ASN A 219 -6.89 0.50 -3.52
C ASN A 219 -7.83 1.71 -3.31
N ILE A 220 -8.13 2.02 -2.06
CA ILE A 220 -8.88 3.21 -1.67
C ILE A 220 -7.91 4.19 -1.00
N THR A 221 -7.93 5.44 -1.45
CA THR A 221 -7.13 6.53 -0.87
C THR A 221 -8.03 7.60 -0.27
N VAL A 222 -7.75 7.99 0.97
CA VAL A 222 -8.49 9.05 1.66
C VAL A 222 -7.57 10.26 1.83
N HIS A 223 -7.98 11.40 1.28
CA HIS A 223 -7.23 12.64 1.30
C HIS A 223 -7.88 13.67 2.24
N ASP A 224 -7.04 14.41 2.96
CA ASP A 224 -7.43 15.60 3.73
C ASP A 224 -7.20 16.90 2.95
N GLY A 225 -6.97 16.79 1.64
CA GLY A 225 -6.77 17.91 0.74
C GLY A 225 -8.07 18.44 0.17
N ASP A 226 -7.98 19.54 -0.58
CA ASP A 226 -9.16 20.19 -1.18
C ASP A 226 -9.66 19.51 -2.46
N VAL A 227 -8.87 18.58 -3.02
CA VAL A 227 -9.13 17.98 -4.34
C VAL A 227 -8.84 16.49 -4.37
N ILE A 228 -9.66 15.73 -5.10
CA ILE A 228 -9.47 14.29 -5.38
C ILE A 228 -9.78 13.97 -6.85
N LEU A 229 -9.27 12.84 -7.33
CA LEU A 229 -9.64 12.27 -8.63
C LEU A 229 -10.77 11.26 -8.49
N GLU A 230 -11.84 11.48 -9.23
CA GLU A 230 -12.82 10.47 -9.56
C GLU A 230 -12.32 9.65 -10.77
N SER A 231 -11.85 8.44 -10.48
CA SER A 231 -11.53 7.39 -11.45
C SER A 231 -12.38 6.14 -11.19
N PRO A 232 -12.69 5.33 -12.21
CA PRO A 232 -13.41 4.08 -12.04
C PRO A 232 -12.68 3.12 -11.10
N VAL A 233 -13.47 2.36 -10.33
CA VAL A 233 -12.98 1.35 -9.38
C VAL A 233 -12.56 0.05 -10.06
N HIS A 234 -13.20 -0.27 -11.19
CA HIS A 234 -12.97 -1.52 -11.91
C HIS A 234 -12.03 -1.29 -13.10
N PRO A 235 -11.27 -2.33 -13.52
CA PRO A 235 -10.39 -2.24 -14.67
C PRO A 235 -11.13 -1.76 -15.92
N VAL A 236 -10.51 -0.83 -16.65
CA VAL A 236 -11.06 -0.30 -17.89
C VAL A 236 -10.57 -1.15 -19.05
N THR A 237 -11.43 -1.37 -20.05
CA THR A 237 -11.06 -2.13 -21.24
C THR A 237 -10.14 -1.32 -22.16
N GLU A 238 -9.05 -1.93 -22.63
CA GLU A 238 -8.16 -1.31 -23.61
C GLU A 238 -8.93 -0.85 -24.85
N GLY A 239 -8.56 0.32 -25.38
CA GLY A 239 -9.19 0.94 -26.55
C GLY A 239 -10.55 1.61 -26.30
N HIS A 240 -11.10 1.52 -25.09
CA HIS A 240 -12.33 2.25 -24.71
C HIS A 240 -11.99 3.62 -24.10
N PRO A 241 -12.93 4.59 -24.17
CA PRO A 241 -12.72 5.89 -23.56
C PRO A 241 -12.84 5.84 -22.04
N LEU A 242 -11.94 6.54 -21.35
CA LEU A 242 -11.95 6.75 -19.89
C LEU A 242 -12.16 8.23 -19.59
N THR A 243 -13.13 8.52 -18.73
CA THR A 243 -13.36 9.87 -18.21
C THR A 243 -12.84 9.97 -16.78
N LEU A 244 -12.01 10.98 -16.55
CA LEU A 244 -11.46 11.33 -15.24
C LEU A 244 -12.04 12.68 -14.82
N ARG A 245 -12.43 12.79 -13.55
CA ARG A 245 -13.00 14.02 -13.01
C ARG A 245 -12.29 14.46 -11.75
N CYS A 246 -12.10 15.76 -11.64
CA CYS A 246 -11.50 16.43 -10.51
C CYS A 246 -12.64 16.90 -9.61
N LEU A 247 -12.74 16.34 -8.41
CA LEU A 247 -13.74 16.72 -7.42
C LEU A 247 -13.10 17.61 -6.36
N TYR A 248 -13.82 18.65 -5.96
CA TYR A 248 -13.38 19.60 -4.93
C TYR A 248 -14.21 19.43 -3.68
N HIS A 249 -13.55 19.46 -2.51
CA HIS A 249 -14.20 19.30 -1.22
C HIS A 249 -15.23 20.42 -0.97
N ASN A 250 -14.88 21.66 -1.31
CA ASN A 250 -15.76 22.83 -1.25
C ASN A 250 -15.86 23.49 -2.64
N PRO A 251 -16.87 23.16 -3.45
CA PRO A 251 -16.99 23.67 -4.81
C PRO A 251 -17.34 25.17 -4.79
N ASN A 252 -16.34 26.03 -5.01
CA ASN A 252 -16.60 27.42 -5.37
C ASN A 252 -16.75 27.49 -6.91
N PRO A 253 -17.92 27.88 -7.44
CA PRO A 253 -18.28 27.67 -8.85
C PRO A 253 -17.48 28.48 -9.88
N SER A 254 -16.49 29.30 -9.47
CA SER A 254 -15.98 30.39 -10.32
C SER A 254 -14.59 30.18 -10.96
N ASN A 255 -13.80 29.15 -10.63
CA ASN A 255 -12.54 28.84 -11.34
C ASN A 255 -11.97 27.46 -10.97
N LEU A 256 -12.70 26.38 -11.25
CA LEU A 256 -12.16 25.02 -11.09
C LEU A 256 -11.27 24.69 -12.28
N ARG A 257 -10.00 25.09 -12.18
CA ARG A 257 -8.96 24.75 -13.13
C ARG A 257 -8.17 23.59 -12.55
N ALA A 258 -8.12 22.50 -13.29
CA ALA A 258 -7.31 21.35 -12.97
C ALA A 258 -6.33 21.12 -14.12
N ASP A 259 -5.09 20.82 -13.76
CA ASP A 259 -4.08 20.36 -14.69
C ASP A 259 -3.85 18.87 -14.41
N PHE A 260 -3.86 18.06 -15.47
CA PHE A 260 -3.67 16.61 -15.36
C PHE A 260 -2.21 16.29 -15.71
N TYR A 261 -1.56 15.46 -14.88
CA TYR A 261 -0.16 15.07 -15.05
C TYR A 261 -0.02 13.55 -15.16
N LYS A 262 1.06 13.10 -15.81
CA LYS A 262 1.53 11.70 -15.86
C LYS A 262 3.05 11.72 -15.94
N ASP A 263 3.72 10.98 -15.06
CA ASP A 263 5.18 10.89 -15.00
C ASP A 263 5.89 12.27 -14.93
N GLY A 264 5.27 13.23 -14.24
CA GLY A 264 5.77 14.61 -14.13
C GLY A 264 5.57 15.48 -15.38
N SER A 265 4.91 14.95 -16.42
CA SER A 265 4.54 15.69 -17.63
C SER A 265 3.06 16.12 -17.61
N VAL A 266 2.76 17.35 -18.03
CA VAL A 266 1.39 17.84 -18.17
C VAL A 266 0.71 17.11 -19.33
N LEU A 267 -0.33 16.33 -19.05
CA LEU A 267 -1.18 15.69 -20.05
C LEU A 267 -2.18 16.67 -20.67
N GLN A 268 -2.79 17.51 -19.83
CA GLN A 268 -3.79 18.47 -20.29
C GLN A 268 -3.85 19.66 -19.34
N ASN A 269 -3.92 20.86 -19.90
CA ASN A 269 -4.07 22.11 -19.16
C ASN A 269 -5.45 22.75 -19.37
N GLN A 270 -5.97 23.41 -18.33
CA GLN A 270 -7.08 24.37 -18.42
C GLN A 270 -8.48 23.85 -18.87
N THR A 271 -8.94 22.69 -18.40
CA THR A 271 -10.35 22.27 -18.55
C THR A 271 -11.13 22.31 -17.23
N THR A 272 -12.45 22.19 -17.35
CA THR A 272 -13.52 22.23 -16.32
C THR A 272 -13.43 21.14 -15.24
N GLY A 273 -12.22 20.68 -14.91
CA GLY A 273 -12.01 19.55 -14.02
C GLY A 273 -12.35 18.19 -14.64
N GLU A 274 -12.50 18.09 -15.96
CA GLU A 274 -12.78 16.82 -16.66
C GLU A 274 -11.74 16.57 -17.75
N MET A 275 -11.25 15.33 -17.82
CA MET A 275 -10.33 14.83 -18.83
C MET A 275 -10.86 13.53 -19.41
N ILE A 276 -10.74 13.36 -20.74
CA ILE A 276 -11.17 12.15 -21.44
C ILE A 276 -9.99 11.56 -22.20
N ILE A 277 -9.58 10.35 -21.82
CA ILE A 277 -8.63 9.54 -22.58
C ILE A 277 -9.44 8.74 -23.60
N GLN A 278 -9.29 9.05 -24.89
CA GLN A 278 -10.13 8.45 -25.95
C GLN A 278 -9.85 6.95 -26.16
N THR A 279 -8.59 6.55 -26.01
CA THR A 279 -8.14 5.18 -26.24
C THR A 279 -7.19 4.78 -25.12
N VAL A 280 -7.74 4.11 -24.09
CA VAL A 280 -6.97 3.63 -22.93
C VAL A 280 -5.98 2.55 -23.36
N SER A 281 -4.77 2.62 -22.81
CA SER A 281 -3.66 1.67 -23.00
C SER A 281 -3.10 1.23 -21.65
N LYS A 282 -2.30 0.16 -21.62
CA LYS A 282 -1.57 -0.27 -20.41
C LYS A 282 -0.67 0.82 -19.81
N SER A 283 -0.19 1.75 -20.63
CA SER A 283 0.65 2.84 -20.13
C SER A 283 -0.11 3.81 -19.23
N ASP A 284 -1.45 3.78 -19.22
CA ASP A 284 -2.29 4.72 -18.47
C ASP A 284 -2.59 4.26 -17.02
N GLU A 285 -2.04 3.12 -16.59
CA GLU A 285 -2.23 2.56 -15.25
C GLU A 285 -1.60 3.40 -14.12
N GLU A 286 -0.55 4.19 -14.40
CA GLU A 286 0.22 4.97 -13.40
C GLU A 286 0.01 6.49 -13.52
N LEU A 287 -1.25 6.95 -13.62
CA LEU A 287 -1.55 8.39 -13.62
C LEU A 287 -1.44 8.98 -12.19
N TYR A 288 -0.32 9.63 -11.88
CA TYR A 288 -0.14 10.42 -10.67
C TYR A 288 -0.60 11.87 -10.89
N LEU A 289 -1.53 12.34 -10.04
CA LEU A 289 -2.02 13.72 -10.10
C LEU A 289 -1.37 14.57 -9.01
N ASP A 290 -0.64 15.58 -9.44
CA ASP A 290 -0.27 16.71 -8.60
C ASP A 290 -1.07 17.92 -9.08
N LEU A 291 -1.84 18.54 -8.19
CA LEU A 291 -2.68 19.68 -8.49
C LEU A 291 -2.13 20.90 -7.76
N GLN A 292 -1.38 21.72 -8.48
CA GLN A 292 -0.96 23.01 -7.98
C GLN A 292 -2.13 24.00 -8.07
N HIS A 293 -2.50 24.56 -6.92
CA HIS A 293 -3.31 25.77 -6.84
C HIS A 293 -2.50 26.91 -7.49
N LEU A 294 -3.04 27.53 -8.55
CA LEU A 294 -2.70 28.91 -8.93
C LEU A 294 -3.64 29.88 -8.23
#